data_AF-A0AA92C0S2-F1
#
_entry.id   AF-A0AA92C0S2-F1
#
_cell.length_a   1.000
_cell.length_b   1.000
_cell.length_c   1.000
_cell.angle_alpha   90.00
_cell.angle_beta   90.00
_cell.angle_gamma   90.00
#
_symmetry.space_group_name_H-M   'P 1'
#
loop_
_entity.id
_entity.type
_entity.pdbx_description
1 polymer ?
#
loop_
_entity_poly.entity_id
_entity_poly.type
_entity_poly.pdbx_seq_one_letter_code
_entity_poly.pdbx_strand_id
1 'polypeptide(L)'
;MTVTTGEMTLAEMYRDPLILSVMRADGIALNEFKEMMAAATASLKTRDATLPELRFRTTEAAASSRRPQVATMQPLFARSFQSCCANL
;
A
#
# COMPACT_ATOMS: atom_id res chain seq x y z
N MET A 1 -21.34 14.15 5.31
CA MET A 1 -20.54 13.27 4.43
C MET A 1 -19.81 14.17 3.45
N THR A 2 -18.51 14.42 3.65
CA THR A 2 -17.73 15.25 2.73
C THR A 2 -17.34 14.38 1.54
N VAL A 3 -18.12 14.47 0.48
CA VAL A 3 -17.76 13.89 -0.82
C VAL A 3 -16.55 14.68 -1.32
N THR A 4 -15.34 14.14 -1.19
CA THR A 4 -14.13 14.71 -1.80
C THR A 4 -14.15 14.38 -3.29
N THR A 5 -15.02 15.07 -4.04
CA THR A 5 -14.98 15.11 -5.51
C THR A 5 -14.30 16.41 -5.90
N GLY A 6 -12.99 16.43 -5.72
CA GLY A 6 -12.15 17.57 -6.04
C GLY A 6 -10.70 17.15 -5.94
N GLU A 7 -9.99 17.17 -7.06
CA GLU A 7 -8.54 17.02 -7.05
C GLU A 7 -7.93 18.09 -6.15
N MET A 8 -7.02 17.68 -5.26
CA MET A 8 -6.36 18.59 -4.33
C MET A 8 -5.12 19.18 -5.00
N THR A 9 -4.95 20.50 -4.93
CA THR A 9 -3.76 21.16 -5.47
C THR A 9 -2.54 20.85 -4.59
N LEU A 10 -1.34 20.92 -5.17
CA LEU A 10 -0.09 20.72 -4.40
C LEU A 10 0.03 21.70 -3.21
N ALA A 11 -0.44 22.94 -3.38
CA ALA A 11 -0.42 23.94 -2.33
C ALA A 11 -1.33 23.58 -1.14
N GLU A 12 -2.48 22.96 -1.41
CA GLU A 12 -3.39 22.44 -0.39
C GLU A 12 -2.80 21.20 0.29
N MET A 13 -2.21 20.28 -0.48
CA MET A 13 -1.49 19.12 0.07
C MET A 13 -0.39 19.51 1.06
N TYR A 14 0.40 20.55 0.76
CA TYR A 14 1.49 21.00 1.65
C TYR A 14 1.01 21.64 2.96
N ARG A 15 -0.29 21.95 3.08
CA ARG A 15 -0.90 22.53 4.26
C ARG A 15 -1.85 21.58 4.98
N ASP A 16 -2.08 20.39 4.41
CA ASP A 16 -2.99 19.41 4.97
C ASP A 16 -2.42 18.83 6.29
N PRO A 17 -3.17 18.93 7.40
CA PRO A 17 -2.67 18.51 8.71
C PRO A 17 -2.46 17.01 8.83
N LEU A 18 -3.20 16.17 8.08
CA LEU A 18 -3.02 14.72 8.10
C LEU A 18 -1.75 14.34 7.33
N ILE A 19 -1.54 14.91 6.14
CA ILE A 19 -0.33 14.72 5.35
C ILE A 19 0.91 15.12 6.16
N LEU A 20 0.89 16.31 6.78
CA LEU A 20 1.99 16.78 7.62
C LEU A 20 2.23 15.92 8.86
N SER A 21 1.19 15.27 9.39
CA SER A 21 1.33 14.37 10.54
C SER A 21 2.01 13.06 10.14
N VAL A 22 1.63 12.49 9.01
CA VAL A 22 2.27 11.28 8.46
C VAL A 22 3.73 11.56 8.10
N MET A 23 4.01 12.66 7.40
CA MET A 23 5.38 13.04 7.05
C MET A 23 6.30 13.15 8.28
N ARG A 24 5.79 13.74 9.37
CA ARG A 24 6.55 13.85 10.63
C ARG A 24 6.77 12.50 11.29
N ALA A 25 5.80 11.59 11.22
CA ALA A 25 5.94 10.23 11.73
C ALA A 25 6.98 9.44 10.93
N ASP A 26 7.07 9.70 9.62
CA ASP A 26 8.03 9.06 8.70
C ASP A 26 9.40 9.76 8.67
N GLY A 27 9.58 10.85 9.42
CA GLY A 27 10.83 11.61 9.46
C GLY A 27 11.14 12.40 8.18
N ILE A 28 10.13 12.64 7.34
CA ILE A 28 10.28 13.33 6.05
C ILE A 28 10.11 14.84 6.24
N ALA A 29 11.09 15.62 5.76
CA ALA A 29 11.01 17.08 5.77
C ALA A 29 10.08 17.60 4.67
N LEU A 30 9.44 18.76 4.90
CA LEU A 30 8.54 19.36 3.92
C LEU A 30 9.22 19.68 2.58
N ASN A 31 10.50 20.02 2.59
CA ASN A 31 11.25 20.28 1.36
C ASN A 31 11.50 18.99 0.56
N GLU A 32 11.84 17.88 1.21
CA GLU A 32 12.02 16.58 0.55
C GLU A 32 10.72 16.11 -0.12
N PHE A 33 9.59 16.31 0.55
CA PHE A 33 8.28 16.02 -0.02
C PHE A 33 7.98 16.88 -1.26
N LYS A 34 8.30 18.18 -1.23
CA LYS A 34 8.14 19.07 -2.38
C LYS A 34 9.01 18.63 -3.57
N GLU A 35 10.26 18.27 -3.30
CA GLU A 35 11.19 17.76 -4.30
C GLU A 35 10.68 16.46 -4.94
N MET A 36 10.17 15.54 -4.12
CA MET A 36 9.55 14.30 -4.60
C MET A 36 8.34 14.58 -5.52
N MET A 37 7.44 15.48 -5.14
CA MET A 37 6.29 15.84 -5.96
C MET A 37 6.70 16.55 -7.26
N ALA A 38 7.73 17.39 -7.22
CA ALA A 38 8.30 18.01 -8.41
C ALA A 38 8.91 16.96 -9.36
N ALA A 39 9.66 16.00 -8.83
CA ALA A 39 10.24 14.90 -9.60
C ALA A 39 9.15 14.00 -10.22
N ALA A 40 8.09 13.70 -9.48
CA ALA A 40 6.94 12.96 -9.99
C ALA A 40 6.26 13.71 -11.14
N THR A 41 6.04 15.01 -10.99
CA THR A 41 5.46 15.86 -12.04
C THR A 41 6.33 15.90 -13.29
N ALA A 42 7.65 16.02 -13.13
CA ALA A 42 8.59 15.95 -14.24
C ALA A 42 8.53 14.59 -14.95
N SER A 43 8.47 13.49 -14.18
CA SER A 43 8.36 12.14 -14.71
C SER A 43 7.07 11.92 -15.52
N LEU A 44 5.93 12.44 -15.05
CA LEU A 44 4.66 12.38 -15.79
C LEU A 44 4.76 13.11 -17.13
N LYS A 45 5.30 14.33 -17.14
CA LYS A 45 5.51 15.10 -18.37
C LYS A 45 6.39 14.37 -19.39
N THR A 46 7.43 13.66 -18.93
CA THR A 46 8.29 12.87 -19.82
C THR A 46 7.57 11.64 -20.40
N ARG A 47 6.61 11.05 -19.67
CA ARG A 47 5.82 9.91 -20.17
C ARG A 47 4.81 10.34 -21.22
N ASP A 48 4.14 11.47 -21.03
CA ASP A 48 3.18 12.01 -22.00
C ASP A 48 3.87 12.41 -23.33
N ALA A 49 5.12 12.87 -23.26
CA ALA A 49 5.91 13.19 -24.46
C ALA A 49 6.40 11.94 -25.22
N THR A 50 6.38 10.76 -24.61
CA THR A 50 7.04 9.54 -25.14
C THR A 50 6.08 8.44 -25.58
N LEU A 51 4.76 8.56 -25.37
CA LEU A 51 3.80 7.51 -25.75
C LEU A 51 2.76 7.96 -26.79
N PRO A 52 2.76 7.39 -28.00
CA PRO A 52 1.52 7.19 -28.73
C PRO A 52 0.71 6.12 -27.98
N GLU A 53 -0.43 6.53 -27.41
CA GLU A 53 -1.57 5.75 -26.94
C GLU A 53 -1.36 4.23 -26.78
N LEU A 54 -0.47 3.82 -25.87
CA LEU A 54 -0.24 2.41 -25.59
C LEU A 54 -1.29 1.99 -24.55
N ARG A 55 -2.47 1.61 -25.04
CA ARG A 55 -3.50 0.94 -24.25
C ARG A 55 -2.84 -0.20 -23.48
N PHE A 56 -2.77 -0.07 -22.16
CA PHE A 56 -2.41 -1.17 -21.28
C PHE A 56 -3.46 -2.27 -21.45
N ARG A 57 -3.19 -3.24 -22.32
CA ARG A 57 -3.87 -4.53 -22.25
C ARG A 57 -3.49 -5.14 -20.92
N THR A 58 -4.50 -5.34 -20.08
CA THR A 58 -4.47 -6.24 -18.93
C THR A 58 -4.03 -7.61 -19.43
N THR A 59 -2.73 -7.90 -19.38
CA THR A 59 -2.23 -9.27 -19.46
C THR A 59 -2.58 -9.93 -18.15
N GLU A 60 -3.69 -10.67 -18.22
CA GLU A 60 -4.10 -11.77 -17.37
C GLU A 60 -2.86 -12.48 -16.78
N ALA A 61 -2.70 -12.37 -15.47
CA ALA A 61 -1.63 -13.05 -14.77
C ALA A 61 -1.90 -14.56 -14.80
N ALA A 62 -1.29 -15.24 -15.77
CA ALA A 62 -1.09 -16.68 -15.73
C ALA A 62 -0.15 -17.03 -14.57
N ALA A 63 -0.68 -17.01 -13.34
CA ALA A 63 -0.01 -17.57 -12.17
C ALA A 63 -0.12 -19.10 -12.24
N SER A 64 0.91 -19.72 -12.84
CA SER A 64 1.15 -21.16 -12.80
C SER A 64 1.33 -21.62 -11.34
N SER A 65 0.25 -22.08 -10.71
CA SER A 65 0.28 -22.68 -9.37
C SER A 65 0.65 -24.17 -9.46
N ARG A 66 1.94 -24.49 -9.53
CA ARG A 66 2.42 -25.83 -9.16
C ARG A 66 2.69 -25.88 -7.66
N ARG A 67 1.68 -26.27 -6.88
CA ARG A 67 1.87 -26.75 -5.51
C ARG A 67 2.02 -28.27 -5.54
N PRO A 68 3.14 -28.86 -5.08
CA PRO A 68 3.18 -30.28 -4.79
C PRO A 68 2.28 -30.55 -3.57
N GLN A 69 1.25 -31.36 -3.78
CA GLN A 69 0.37 -31.87 -2.74
C GLN A 69 1.20 -32.79 -1.85
N VAL A 70 1.63 -32.31 -0.68
CA VAL A 70 2.18 -33.18 0.37
C VAL A 70 1.02 -33.74 1.17
N ALA A 71 0.90 -35.05 1.07
CA ALA A 71 -0.14 -35.87 1.66
C ALA A 71 -0.15 -35.79 3.20
N THR A 72 -1.37 -35.73 3.73
CA THR A 72 -1.86 -36.43 4.93
C THR A 72 -0.83 -36.85 5.99
N MET A 73 -0.79 -36.15 7.14
CA MET A 73 -0.56 -36.80 8.43
C MET A 73 -1.46 -36.17 9.50
N GLN A 74 -2.17 -37.03 10.22
CA GLN A 74 -3.19 -36.71 11.22
C GLN A 74 -2.65 -35.94 12.44
N PRO A 75 -3.50 -35.20 13.18
CA PRO A 75 -3.10 -34.58 14.44
C PRO A 75 -3.05 -35.64 15.55
N LEU A 76 -1.84 -35.97 16.02
CA LEU A 76 -1.62 -36.71 17.26
C LEU A 76 -1.32 -35.73 18.41
N PHE A 77 -2.29 -34.90 18.78
CA PHE A 77 -2.29 -34.24 20.10
C PHE A 77 -3.70 -34.20 20.66
N ALA A 78 -4.16 -35.37 21.09
CA ALA A 78 -5.22 -35.48 22.08
C ALA A 78 -4.59 -35.30 23.48
N ARG A 79 -5.30 -34.59 24.38
CA ARG A 79 -5.05 -34.46 25.84
C ARG A 79 -3.90 -33.49 26.18
N SER A 80 -4.07 -32.37 26.88
CA SER A 80 -4.99 -32.03 27.97
C SER A 80 -5.15 -30.51 28.08
N PHE A 81 -6.38 -29.99 28.02
CA PHE A 81 -6.68 -28.65 28.55
C PHE A 81 -6.76 -28.78 30.08
N GLN A 82 -5.69 -28.40 30.77
CA GLN A 82 -5.71 -28.27 32.23
C GLN A 82 -6.28 -26.89 32.55
N SER A 83 -7.52 -26.87 33.04
CA SER A 83 -8.20 -25.67 33.55
C SER A 83 -7.42 -25.11 34.74
N CYS A 84 -6.95 -23.87 34.67
CA CYS A 84 -6.43 -23.14 35.81
C CYS A 84 -7.60 -22.72 36.70
N CYS A 85 -7.80 -23.43 37.82
CA CYS A 85 -8.64 -22.92 38.91
C CYS A 85 -7.76 -22.02 39.79
N ALA A 86 -8.06 -20.73 39.82
CA ALA A 86 -7.58 -19.82 40.85
C ALA A 86 -8.30 -20.16 42.16
N ASN A 87 -7.55 -20.39 43.24
CA ASN A 87 -8.12 -20.51 44.59
C ASN A 87 -8.26 -19.11 45.21
N LEU A 88 -9.42 -18.85 45.80
CA LEU A 88 -9.67 -17.84 46.84
C LEU A 88 -9.87 -18.59 48.15
#